data_AF-A0A7D9K1V8-F1
#
_entry.id   AF-A0A7D9K1V8-F1
#
_cell.length_a   1.000
_cell.length_b   1.000
_cell.length_c   1.000
_cell.angle_alpha   90.00
_cell.angle_beta   90.00
_cell.angle_gamma   90.00
#
_symmetry.space_group_name_H-M   'P 1'
#
loop_
_entity.id
_entity.type
_entity.pdbx_description
1 polymer ?
#
loop_
_entity_poly.entity_id
_entity_poly.type
_entity_poly.pdbx_seq_one_letter_code
_entity_poly.pdbx_strand_id
1 'polypeptide(L)'
;MRLLCQSHSRFWNHVIFNKSINICLDSFLKSSPRSYDVWKFLPDKILNLQKEIHRNIFMVYLRIATHKESKKDFFTPETFGEILYENFLFDIPKIMDLCSLYGGENCKNNSLLTKMLENVFKRQPKYIDDLRETIPSICETLDKIKDELGVSREDSNPVKVGEDRHSELPLAILNDFIVYLHDITQTLISFLHILPFVCQYFFKDGFVQRIAGFYEEMMTVFDQRYRRMKTERTFLNRVKFGLIKICRFIIDAHCLVPLMNG
;
A
#
# COMPACT_ATOMS: atom_id res chain seq x y z
N MET A 1 24.79 8.89 0.56
CA MET A 1 23.91 9.92 -0.05
C MET A 1 24.20 11.32 0.52
N ARG A 2 24.69 12.28 -0.29
CA ARG A 2 25.15 13.63 0.15
C ARG A 2 24.06 14.52 0.82
N LEU A 3 22.78 14.24 0.57
CA LEU A 3 21.65 15.00 1.13
C LEU A 3 21.52 14.85 2.65
N LEU A 4 21.72 13.63 3.18
CA LEU A 4 21.61 13.36 4.62
C LEU A 4 22.68 14.08 5.44
N CYS A 5 23.82 14.40 4.85
CA CYS A 5 24.93 15.10 5.50
C CYS A 5 24.75 16.63 5.54
N GLN A 6 23.68 17.18 4.95
CA GLN A 6 23.44 18.62 4.95
C GLN A 6 22.97 19.12 6.33
N SER A 7 23.26 20.39 6.62
CA SER A 7 22.65 21.10 7.76
C SER A 7 21.13 21.14 7.62
N HIS A 8 20.40 21.34 8.72
CA HIS A 8 18.93 21.36 8.74
C HIS A 8 18.35 22.31 7.67
N SER A 9 18.78 23.58 7.66
CA SER A 9 18.33 24.58 6.68
C SER A 9 18.63 24.17 5.22
N ARG A 10 19.83 23.65 4.95
CA ARG A 10 20.19 23.20 3.60
C ARG A 10 19.41 21.96 3.19
N PHE A 11 19.20 21.01 4.10
CA PHE A 11 18.40 19.82 3.83
C PHE A 11 16.98 20.20 3.42
N TRP A 12 16.31 21.04 4.22
CA TRP A 12 14.94 21.48 3.94
C TRP A 12 14.84 22.32 2.67
N ASN A 13 15.81 23.21 2.40
CA ASN A 13 15.86 23.92 1.12
C ASN A 13 15.94 22.97 -0.08
N HIS A 14 16.72 21.90 0.01
CA HIS A 14 16.80 20.90 -1.05
C HIS A 14 15.47 20.15 -1.21
N VAL A 15 14.89 19.65 -0.12
CA VAL A 15 13.66 18.84 -0.18
C VAL A 15 12.46 19.66 -0.68
N ILE A 16 12.35 20.92 -0.27
CA ILE A 16 11.23 21.80 -0.65
C ILE A 16 11.38 22.29 -2.11
N PHE A 17 12.57 22.77 -2.49
CA PHE A 17 12.72 23.51 -3.75
C PHE A 17 13.36 22.71 -4.89
N ASN A 18 14.06 21.61 -4.62
CA ASN A 18 14.71 20.81 -5.66
C ASN A 18 13.80 19.69 -6.17
N LYS A 19 13.10 19.95 -7.28
CA LYS A 19 12.19 18.99 -7.93
C LYS A 19 12.86 17.65 -8.27
N SER A 20 14.13 17.64 -8.67
CA SER A 20 14.83 16.41 -9.03
C SER A 20 15.02 15.47 -7.84
N ILE A 21 15.11 16.01 -6.61
CA ILE A 21 15.15 15.19 -5.39
C ILE A 21 13.79 14.52 -5.17
N ASN A 22 12.69 15.27 -5.26
CA ASN A 22 11.35 14.70 -5.10
C ASN A 22 11.06 13.64 -6.17
N ILE A 23 11.38 13.90 -7.44
CA ILE A 23 11.25 12.90 -8.53
C ILE A 23 12.05 11.63 -8.22
N CYS A 24 13.28 11.78 -7.70
CA CYS A 24 14.13 10.64 -7.34
C CYS A 24 13.54 9.83 -6.18
N LEU A 25 13.06 10.49 -5.12
CA LEU A 25 12.40 9.84 -3.99
C LEU A 25 11.12 9.10 -4.43
N ASP A 26 10.28 9.76 -5.23
CA ASP A 26 9.02 9.20 -5.73
C ASP A 26 9.25 8.00 -6.65
N SER A 27 10.20 8.12 -7.58
CA SER A 27 10.56 7.04 -8.49
C SER A 27 11.10 5.85 -7.72
N PHE A 28 11.89 6.10 -6.66
CA PHE A 28 12.37 5.01 -5.80
C PHE A 28 11.21 4.33 -5.08
N LEU A 29 10.27 5.06 -4.48
CA LEU A 29 9.13 4.43 -3.80
C LEU A 29 8.28 3.60 -4.76
N LYS A 30 7.96 4.14 -5.94
CA LYS A 30 7.10 3.48 -6.94
C LYS A 30 7.74 2.26 -7.59
N SER A 31 9.03 2.36 -7.94
CA SER A 31 9.71 1.33 -8.73
C SER A 31 10.60 0.41 -7.90
N SER A 32 10.77 0.68 -6.60
CA SER A 32 11.58 -0.20 -5.77
C SER A 32 10.90 -1.54 -5.60
N PRO A 33 11.55 -2.62 -5.97
CA PRO A 33 10.96 -3.94 -5.82
C PRO A 33 10.73 -4.31 -4.34
N ARG A 34 9.58 -4.91 -4.08
CA ARG A 34 9.03 -5.24 -2.77
C ARG A 34 9.51 -6.62 -2.30
N SER A 35 9.28 -6.91 -1.02
CA SER A 35 9.72 -8.18 -0.40
C SER A 35 8.98 -9.41 -0.94
N TYR A 36 7.75 -9.21 -1.44
CA TYR A 36 6.91 -10.25 -2.01
C TYR A 36 7.05 -10.41 -3.54
N ASP A 37 7.83 -9.55 -4.19
CA ASP A 37 8.08 -9.65 -5.63
C ASP A 37 8.89 -10.91 -5.96
N VAL A 38 8.65 -11.47 -7.15
CA VAL A 38 9.40 -12.63 -7.64
C VAL A 38 10.75 -12.14 -8.18
N TRP A 39 11.76 -12.11 -7.30
CA TRP A 39 13.10 -11.73 -7.68
C TRP A 39 13.88 -12.86 -8.33
N LYS A 40 14.53 -12.56 -9.46
CA LYS A 40 15.65 -13.36 -9.97
C LYS A 40 16.93 -12.93 -9.25
N PHE A 41 17.87 -13.87 -9.08
CA PHE A 41 19.16 -13.65 -8.44
C PHE A 41 19.87 -12.40 -9.00
N LEU A 42 20.05 -11.38 -8.15
CA LEU A 42 20.88 -10.22 -8.46
C LEU A 42 22.33 -10.52 -8.05
N PRO A 43 23.34 -10.05 -8.83
CA PRO A 43 24.73 -10.06 -8.38
C PRO A 43 24.91 -9.33 -7.04
N ASP A 44 25.77 -9.85 -6.16
CA ASP A 44 25.98 -9.33 -4.80
C ASP A 44 26.29 -7.83 -4.76
N LYS A 45 27.07 -7.34 -5.74
CA LYS A 45 27.40 -5.92 -5.86
C LYS A 45 26.16 -5.04 -6.06
N ILE A 46 25.22 -5.49 -6.89
CA ILE A 46 23.96 -4.78 -7.15
C ILE A 46 23.06 -4.85 -5.91
N LEU A 47 23.01 -6.02 -5.26
CA LEU A 47 22.24 -6.19 -4.03
C LEU A 47 22.73 -5.26 -2.90
N ASN A 48 24.05 -5.13 -2.74
CA ASN A 48 24.64 -4.24 -1.74
C ASN A 48 24.35 -2.77 -2.03
N LEU A 49 24.43 -2.35 -3.30
CA LEU A 49 24.05 -1.00 -3.71
C LEU A 49 22.56 -0.75 -3.45
N GLN A 50 21.69 -1.70 -3.78
CA GLN A 50 20.26 -1.58 -3.53
C GLN A 50 19.95 -1.45 -2.03
N LYS A 51 20.61 -2.23 -1.17
CA LYS A 51 20.49 -2.11 0.29
C LYS A 51 20.94 -0.73 0.78
N GLU A 52 22.01 -0.18 0.22
CA GLU A 52 22.49 1.15 0.60
C GLU A 52 21.50 2.25 0.20
N ILE A 53 21.00 2.21 -1.04
CA ILE A 53 20.00 3.17 -1.53
C ILE A 53 18.72 3.05 -0.70
N HIS A 54 18.21 1.84 -0.52
CA HIS A 54 17.01 1.55 0.26
C HIS A 54 17.12 2.12 1.68
N ARG A 55 18.25 1.91 2.37
CA ARG A 55 18.51 2.51 3.69
C ARG A 55 18.56 4.04 3.62
N ASN A 56 19.27 4.60 2.65
CA ASN A 56 19.44 6.05 2.54
C ASN A 56 18.09 6.75 2.28
N ILE A 57 17.22 6.19 1.43
CA ILE A 57 15.88 6.72 1.16
C ILE A 57 15.01 6.70 2.42
N PHE A 58 15.03 5.59 3.18
CA PHE A 58 14.34 5.53 4.47
C PHE A 58 14.79 6.63 5.43
N MET A 59 16.10 6.82 5.56
CA MET A 59 16.66 7.86 6.44
C MET A 59 16.29 9.28 5.98
N VAL A 60 16.10 9.49 4.68
CA VAL A 60 15.62 10.79 4.15
C VAL A 60 14.18 11.01 4.59
N TYR A 61 13.28 10.06 4.35
CA TYR A 61 11.89 10.18 4.79
C TYR A 61 11.77 10.30 6.31
N LEU A 62 12.61 9.61 7.07
CA LEU A 62 12.68 9.76 8.52
C LEU A 62 13.04 11.19 8.92
N ARG A 63 14.03 11.80 8.26
CA ARG A 63 14.42 13.18 8.52
C ARG A 63 13.32 14.17 8.11
N ILE A 64 12.68 13.96 6.95
CA ILE A 64 11.53 14.77 6.51
C ILE A 64 10.38 14.68 7.54
N ALA A 65 10.12 13.50 8.09
CA ALA A 65 9.09 13.30 9.11
C ALA A 65 9.49 13.80 10.52
N THR A 66 10.69 14.36 10.71
CA THR A 66 11.19 14.81 12.02
C THR A 66 11.16 16.33 12.14
N HIS A 67 10.09 16.87 12.75
CA HIS A 67 9.93 18.33 12.94
C HIS A 67 10.98 18.99 13.84
N LYS A 68 11.68 18.22 14.69
CA LYS A 68 12.66 18.71 15.66
C LYS A 68 13.90 17.82 15.65
N GLU A 69 14.92 18.23 14.89
CA GLU A 69 16.22 17.55 14.82
C GLU A 69 17.12 17.91 16.01
N SER A 70 17.00 19.13 16.54
CA SER A 70 17.76 19.58 17.71
C SER A 70 16.99 20.66 18.51
N LYS A 71 17.61 21.22 19.56
CA LYS A 71 17.04 22.38 20.28
C LYS A 71 17.01 23.66 19.42
N LYS A 72 17.88 23.76 18.40
CA LYS A 72 18.04 24.93 17.53
C LYS A 72 17.50 24.67 16.12
N ASP A 73 17.39 23.41 15.73
CA ASP A 73 16.99 22.97 14.39
C ASP A 73 15.62 22.29 14.47
N PHE A 74 14.57 23.10 14.33
CA PHE A 74 13.19 22.62 14.38
C PHE A 74 12.24 23.60 13.68
N PHE A 75 11.09 23.07 13.31
CA PHE A 75 9.90 23.85 12.95
C PHE A 75 8.88 23.78 14.08
N THR A 76 8.03 24.81 14.18
CA THR A 76 6.80 24.69 14.96
C THR A 76 5.95 23.56 14.37
N PRO A 77 5.18 22.83 15.21
CA PRO A 77 4.32 21.74 14.73
C PRO A 77 3.41 22.11 13.56
N GLU A 78 2.85 23.31 13.59
CA GLU A 78 1.87 23.80 12.60
C GLU A 78 2.57 24.06 11.26
N THR A 79 3.64 24.86 11.26
CA THR A 79 4.43 25.15 10.05
C THR A 79 5.04 23.89 9.46
N PHE A 80 5.46 22.94 10.30
CA PHE A 80 5.94 21.64 9.84
C PHE A 80 4.86 20.88 9.06
N GLY A 81 3.64 20.78 9.61
CA GLY A 81 2.52 20.11 8.95
C GLY A 81 2.16 20.75 7.61
N GLU A 82 2.18 22.08 7.53
CA GLU A 82 1.98 22.83 6.29
C GLU A 82 3.08 22.55 5.27
N ILE A 83 4.36 22.59 5.68
CA ILE A 83 5.49 22.28 4.80
C ILE A 83 5.35 20.88 4.20
N LEU A 84 4.97 19.88 5.00
CA LEU A 84 4.81 18.51 4.49
C LEU A 84 3.72 18.44 3.41
N TYR A 85 2.56 19.03 3.68
CA TYR A 85 1.37 18.91 2.84
C TYR A 85 1.49 19.74 1.56
N GLU A 86 1.78 21.04 1.71
CA GLU A 86 1.78 22.00 0.59
C GLU A 86 2.91 21.74 -0.42
N ASN A 87 3.96 21.01 -0.01
CA ASN A 87 5.07 20.63 -0.87
C ASN A 87 5.03 19.16 -1.33
N PHE A 88 3.90 18.45 -1.11
CA PHE A 88 3.71 17.05 -1.53
C PHE A 88 4.80 16.08 -1.05
N LEU A 89 5.40 16.35 0.11
CA LEU A 89 6.49 15.55 0.68
C LEU A 89 5.98 14.19 1.20
N PHE A 90 4.70 14.15 1.55
CA PHE A 90 3.93 12.93 1.74
C PHE A 90 2.60 13.06 1.01
N ASP A 91 2.06 11.91 0.60
CA ASP A 91 0.69 11.69 0.19
C ASP A 91 0.33 10.25 0.60
N ILE A 92 -0.95 9.88 0.53
CA ILE A 92 -1.39 8.54 0.94
C ILE A 92 -0.70 7.43 0.14
N PRO A 93 -0.56 7.50 -1.20
CA PRO A 93 0.21 6.53 -1.97
C PRO A 93 1.67 6.37 -1.48
N LYS A 94 2.40 7.47 -1.25
CA LYS A 94 3.78 7.43 -0.72
C LYS A 94 3.84 6.80 0.66
N ILE A 95 2.87 7.07 1.52
CA ILE A 95 2.79 6.45 2.84
C ILE A 95 2.55 4.93 2.71
N MET A 96 1.68 4.50 1.81
CA MET A 96 1.45 3.08 1.51
C MET A 96 2.71 2.39 0.93
N ASP A 97 3.42 3.06 0.03
CA ASP A 97 4.71 2.59 -0.51
C ASP A 97 5.76 2.44 0.62
N LEU A 98 5.86 3.42 1.51
CA LEU A 98 6.77 3.36 2.66
C LEU A 98 6.45 2.18 3.58
N CYS A 99 5.16 1.94 3.88
CA CYS A 99 4.73 0.78 4.64
C CYS A 99 5.08 -0.54 3.94
N SER A 100 4.92 -0.61 2.62
CA SER A 100 5.20 -1.81 1.83
C SER A 100 6.69 -2.12 1.71
N LEU A 101 7.52 -1.08 1.60
CA LEU A 101 8.97 -1.22 1.45
C LEU A 101 9.69 -1.44 2.77
N TYR A 102 9.27 -0.74 3.82
CA TYR A 102 10.01 -0.67 5.08
C TYR A 102 9.27 -1.29 6.28
N GLY A 103 8.02 -1.71 6.08
CA GLY A 103 7.21 -2.40 7.09
C GLY A 103 7.12 -3.91 6.85
N GLY A 104 6.16 -4.54 7.51
CA GLY A 104 5.81 -5.94 7.31
C GLY A 104 6.03 -6.83 8.55
N GLU A 105 5.50 -8.04 8.46
CA GLU A 105 5.60 -9.06 9.51
C GLU A 105 7.07 -9.46 9.65
N ASN A 106 7.68 -9.18 10.82
CA ASN A 106 9.11 -9.37 11.14
C ASN A 106 10.09 -8.29 10.66
N CYS A 107 9.64 -7.14 10.16
CA CYS A 107 10.55 -6.04 9.85
C CYS A 107 11.01 -5.30 11.13
N LYS A 108 12.32 -5.15 11.31
CA LYS A 108 12.93 -4.47 12.47
C LYS A 108 12.60 -2.98 12.53
N ASN A 109 12.24 -2.38 11.39
CA ASN A 109 11.96 -0.94 11.30
C ASN A 109 10.53 -0.57 11.68
N ASN A 110 9.64 -1.54 11.95
CA ASN A 110 8.22 -1.27 12.21
C ASN A 110 8.00 -0.19 13.27
N SER A 111 8.63 -0.29 14.43
CA SER A 111 8.44 0.70 15.51
C SER A 111 8.88 2.11 15.09
N LEU A 112 9.98 2.22 14.35
CA LEU A 112 10.48 3.52 13.89
C LEU A 112 9.60 4.09 12.77
N LEU A 113 9.18 3.24 11.83
CA LEU A 113 8.30 3.61 10.73
C LEU A 113 6.91 4.04 11.24
N THR A 114 6.32 3.30 12.19
CA THR A 114 5.06 3.68 12.83
C THR A 114 5.19 5.06 13.48
N LYS A 115 6.21 5.30 14.32
CA LYS A 115 6.43 6.62 14.96
C LYS A 115 6.61 7.74 13.93
N MET A 116 7.34 7.46 12.86
CA MET A 116 7.58 8.40 11.76
C MET A 116 6.26 8.84 11.13
N LEU A 117 5.43 7.88 10.72
CA LEU A 117 4.18 8.13 10.02
C LEU A 117 3.09 8.66 10.95
N GLU A 118 2.98 8.17 12.19
CA GLU A 118 2.10 8.75 13.21
C GLU A 118 2.43 10.22 13.47
N ASN A 119 3.70 10.60 13.48
CA ASN A 119 4.07 12.01 13.59
C ASN A 119 3.60 12.81 12.36
N VAL A 120 3.68 12.26 11.14
CA VAL A 120 3.15 12.91 9.93
C VAL A 120 1.65 13.16 10.06
N PHE A 121 0.85 12.14 10.38
CA PHE A 121 -0.61 12.28 10.57
C PHE A 121 -0.97 13.22 11.73
N LYS A 122 -0.22 13.15 12.84
CA LYS A 122 -0.45 14.02 14.00
C LYS A 122 -0.19 15.49 13.71
N ARG A 123 0.82 15.79 12.89
CA ARG A 123 1.20 17.18 12.56
C ARG A 123 0.39 17.73 11.40
N GLN A 124 -0.15 16.86 10.55
CA GLN A 124 -1.02 17.25 9.46
C GLN A 124 -2.25 16.34 9.40
N PRO A 125 -3.36 16.73 10.06
CA PRO A 125 -4.58 15.95 10.06
C PRO A 125 -5.25 15.81 8.69
N LYS A 126 -4.99 16.70 7.72
CA LYS A 126 -5.58 16.61 6.35
C LYS A 126 -5.28 15.29 5.65
N TYR A 127 -4.18 14.60 5.99
CA TYR A 127 -3.93 13.26 5.45
C TYR A 127 -5.01 12.23 5.85
N ILE A 128 -5.76 12.46 6.93
CA ILE A 128 -6.93 11.62 7.24
C ILE A 128 -8.04 11.84 6.22
N ASP A 129 -8.27 13.08 5.80
CA ASP A 129 -9.28 13.40 4.78
C ASP A 129 -8.87 12.79 3.43
N ASP A 130 -7.60 12.96 3.03
CA ASP A 130 -7.03 12.32 1.83
C ASP A 130 -7.18 10.78 1.88
N LEU A 131 -6.97 10.17 3.05
CA LEU A 131 -7.14 8.73 3.23
C LEU A 131 -8.60 8.32 3.01
N ARG A 132 -9.56 9.07 3.54
CA ARG A 132 -10.98 8.81 3.37
C ARG A 132 -11.40 8.95 1.91
N GLU A 133 -10.78 9.84 1.15
CA GLU A 133 -10.99 9.95 -0.31
C GLU A 133 -10.30 8.81 -1.09
N THR A 134 -9.20 8.26 -0.56
CA THR A 134 -8.47 7.15 -1.17
C THR A 134 -9.21 5.81 -1.04
N ILE A 135 -9.94 5.57 0.07
CA ILE A 135 -10.66 4.31 0.32
C ILE A 135 -11.66 3.97 -0.81
N PRO A 136 -12.55 4.87 -1.24
CA PRO A 136 -13.42 4.64 -2.40
C PRO A 136 -12.66 4.28 -3.68
N SER A 137 -11.53 4.94 -3.95
CA SER A 137 -10.71 4.67 -5.14
C SER A 137 -10.15 3.23 -5.15
N ILE A 138 -9.81 2.69 -3.97
CA ILE A 138 -9.42 1.27 -3.83
C ILE A 138 -10.62 0.37 -4.14
N CYS A 139 -11.80 0.69 -3.61
CA CYS A 139 -13.03 -0.07 -3.88
C CYS A 139 -13.42 -0.07 -5.36
N GLU A 140 -13.27 1.07 -6.05
CA GLU A 140 -13.50 1.19 -7.49
C GLU A 140 -12.49 0.36 -8.30
N THR A 141 -11.24 0.28 -7.84
CA THR A 141 -10.22 -0.56 -8.46
C THR A 141 -10.61 -2.03 -8.39
N LEU A 142 -11.14 -2.48 -7.25
CA LEU A 142 -11.67 -3.85 -7.11
C LEU A 142 -12.88 -4.10 -8.01
N ASP A 143 -13.79 -3.13 -8.18
CA ASP A 143 -14.91 -3.26 -9.11
C ASP A 143 -14.43 -3.38 -10.57
N LYS A 144 -13.45 -2.58 -10.98
CA LYS A 144 -12.89 -2.67 -12.34
C LYS A 144 -12.32 -4.07 -12.61
N ILE A 145 -11.59 -4.64 -11.65
CA ILE A 145 -11.07 -6.01 -11.75
C ILE A 145 -12.22 -7.02 -11.90
N LYS A 146 -13.30 -6.85 -11.12
CA LYS A 146 -14.48 -7.70 -11.17
C LYS A 146 -15.18 -7.62 -12.54
N ASP A 147 -15.38 -6.41 -13.05
CA ASP A 147 -16.02 -6.16 -14.33
C ASP A 147 -15.20 -6.70 -15.50
N GLU A 148 -13.89 -6.49 -15.49
CA GLU A 148 -12.97 -7.00 -16.52
C GLU A 148 -12.89 -8.53 -16.53
N LEU A 149 -13.07 -9.18 -15.38
CA LEU A 149 -13.08 -10.64 -15.26
C LEU A 149 -14.44 -11.29 -15.59
N GLY A 150 -15.44 -10.47 -15.95
CA GLY A 150 -16.75 -10.90 -16.44
C GLY A 150 -17.73 -11.30 -15.34
N VAL A 151 -17.51 -10.81 -14.11
CA VAL A 151 -18.33 -11.21 -12.94
C VAL A 151 -19.63 -10.41 -12.84
N SER A 152 -19.82 -9.41 -13.70
CA SER A 152 -21.00 -8.53 -13.72
C SER A 152 -21.98 -8.76 -14.90
N ARG A 153 -21.99 -9.95 -15.53
CA ARG A 153 -23.04 -10.30 -16.50
C ARG A 153 -23.73 -11.61 -16.16
N GLU A 154 -24.51 -11.60 -15.08
CA GLU A 154 -25.75 -12.37 -15.07
C GLU A 154 -26.75 -11.66 -16.00
N ASP A 155 -26.57 -11.83 -17.31
CA ASP A 155 -27.60 -11.47 -18.27
C ASP A 155 -28.82 -12.33 -17.98
N SER A 156 -29.80 -11.69 -17.35
CA SER A 156 -31.17 -12.13 -17.09
C SER A 156 -31.98 -12.20 -18.40
N ASN A 157 -31.37 -12.73 -19.46
CA ASN A 157 -31.99 -12.96 -20.77
C ASN A 157 -31.82 -14.42 -21.17
N PRO A 158 -32.89 -15.15 -21.55
CA PRO A 158 -32.77 -16.52 -22.04
C PRO A 158 -32.05 -16.51 -23.38
N VAL A 159 -30.76 -16.88 -23.39
CA VAL A 159 -29.95 -16.95 -24.61
C VAL A 159 -30.29 -18.22 -25.39
N LYS A 160 -30.47 -18.06 -26.71
CA LYS A 160 -30.63 -19.15 -27.66
C LYS A 160 -29.39 -20.05 -27.67
N VAL A 161 -29.62 -21.36 -27.57
CA VAL A 161 -28.60 -22.41 -27.68
C VAL A 161 -27.89 -22.27 -29.03
N GLY A 162 -26.59 -21.95 -29.02
CA GLY A 162 -25.76 -22.02 -30.24
C GLY A 162 -24.65 -20.98 -30.41
N GLU A 163 -24.55 -19.95 -29.58
CA GLU A 163 -23.43 -18.99 -29.65
C GLU A 163 -22.52 -19.11 -28.43
N ASP A 164 -21.34 -19.67 -28.65
CA ASP A 164 -20.25 -19.74 -27.68
C ASP A 164 -19.67 -18.33 -27.47
N ARG A 165 -20.27 -17.57 -26.53
CA ARG A 165 -19.86 -16.20 -26.18
C ARG A 165 -18.94 -16.14 -24.97
N HIS A 166 -18.04 -17.11 -24.83
CA HIS A 166 -16.90 -16.96 -23.93
C HIS A 166 -15.64 -16.92 -24.77
N SER A 167 -15.26 -15.72 -25.24
CA SER A 167 -13.84 -15.46 -25.46
C SER A 167 -13.16 -15.66 -24.10
N GLU A 168 -12.63 -16.86 -23.84
CA GLU A 168 -11.89 -17.14 -22.62
C GLU A 168 -10.80 -16.09 -22.47
N LEU A 169 -10.85 -15.33 -21.37
CA LEU A 169 -9.84 -14.33 -21.10
C LEU A 169 -8.47 -15.03 -21.05
N PRO A 170 -7.45 -14.57 -21.81
CA PRO A 170 -6.16 -15.23 -21.83
C PRO A 170 -5.59 -15.42 -20.42
N LEU A 171 -5.04 -16.62 -20.15
CA LEU A 171 -4.47 -16.96 -18.84
C LEU A 171 -3.39 -15.95 -18.36
N ALA A 172 -2.67 -15.34 -19.30
CA ALA A 172 -1.70 -14.28 -18.99
C ALA A 172 -2.37 -13.07 -18.32
N ILE A 173 -3.50 -12.60 -18.88
CA ILE A 173 -4.25 -11.47 -18.31
C ILE A 173 -4.83 -11.83 -16.94
N LEU A 174 -5.32 -13.06 -16.78
CA LEU A 174 -5.82 -13.56 -15.50
C LEU A 174 -4.71 -13.59 -14.42
N ASN A 175 -3.50 -13.98 -14.82
CA ASN A 175 -2.33 -13.96 -13.94
C ASN A 175 -1.93 -12.53 -13.56
N ASP A 176 -1.99 -11.58 -14.51
CA ASP A 176 -1.70 -10.17 -14.24
C ASP A 176 -2.67 -9.60 -13.19
N PHE A 177 -3.96 -9.95 -13.25
CA PHE A 177 -4.92 -9.58 -12.21
C PHE A 177 -4.61 -10.20 -10.85
N ILE A 178 -4.20 -11.47 -10.80
CA ILE A 178 -3.80 -12.09 -9.52
C ILE A 178 -2.57 -11.39 -8.94
N VAL A 179 -1.57 -11.08 -9.76
CA VAL A 179 -0.38 -10.36 -9.32
C VAL A 179 -0.76 -8.97 -8.82
N TYR A 180 -1.64 -8.27 -9.53
CA TYR A 180 -2.13 -6.96 -9.14
C TYR A 180 -2.94 -6.99 -7.84
N LEU A 181 -3.85 -7.96 -7.68
CA LEU A 181 -4.57 -8.17 -6.43
C LEU A 181 -3.62 -8.55 -5.28
N HIS A 182 -2.58 -9.32 -5.57
CA HIS A 182 -1.57 -9.63 -4.57
C HIS A 182 -0.86 -8.37 -4.10
N ASP A 183 -0.42 -7.49 -5.02
CA ASP A 183 0.20 -6.20 -4.70
C ASP A 183 -0.74 -5.30 -3.86
N ILE A 184 -2.01 -5.18 -4.25
CA ILE A 184 -3.03 -4.43 -3.48
C ILE A 184 -3.15 -4.99 -2.05
N THR A 185 -3.33 -6.32 -1.92
CA THR A 185 -3.51 -6.93 -0.60
C THR A 185 -2.28 -6.79 0.29
N GLN A 186 -1.07 -6.97 -0.25
CA GLN A 186 0.16 -6.82 0.53
C GLN A 186 0.41 -5.37 0.93
N THR A 187 0.13 -4.43 0.04
CA THR A 187 0.24 -3.00 0.32
C THR A 187 -0.70 -2.58 1.46
N LEU A 188 -1.97 -2.98 1.38
CA LEU A 188 -2.96 -2.70 2.43
C LEU A 188 -2.62 -3.39 3.75
N ILE A 189 -2.20 -4.65 3.73
CA ILE A 189 -1.74 -5.36 4.94
C ILE A 189 -0.61 -4.60 5.61
N SER A 190 0.38 -4.16 4.83
CA SER A 190 1.54 -3.45 5.36
C SER A 190 1.13 -2.10 5.94
N PHE A 191 0.26 -1.37 5.25
CA PHE A 191 -0.28 -0.10 5.71
C PHE A 191 -1.08 -0.22 7.01
N LEU A 192 -2.06 -1.13 7.07
CA LEU A 192 -2.90 -1.36 8.26
C LEU A 192 -2.11 -1.90 9.45
N HIS A 193 -1.10 -2.73 9.20
CA HIS A 193 -0.22 -3.24 10.24
C HIS A 193 0.68 -2.15 10.84
N ILE A 194 1.23 -1.26 10.00
CA ILE A 194 2.10 -0.17 10.46
C ILE A 194 1.31 0.96 11.12
N LEU A 195 0.08 1.22 10.68
CA LEU A 195 -0.78 2.28 11.20
C LEU A 195 -2.16 1.75 11.65
N PRO A 196 -2.24 0.96 12.72
CA PRO A 196 -3.51 0.35 13.15
C PRO A 196 -4.63 1.35 13.43
N PHE A 197 -4.30 2.60 13.81
CA PHE A 197 -5.29 3.65 14.05
C PHE A 197 -6.11 4.00 12.80
N VAL A 198 -5.60 3.72 11.59
CA VAL A 198 -6.32 4.01 10.35
C VAL A 198 -7.43 2.99 10.07
N CYS A 199 -7.38 1.81 10.69
CA CYS A 199 -8.38 0.75 10.51
C CYS A 199 -9.80 1.24 10.77
N GLN A 200 -9.99 2.18 11.68
CA GLN A 200 -11.30 2.75 12.00
C GLN A 200 -11.98 3.41 10.78
N TYR A 201 -11.21 4.00 9.87
CA TYR A 201 -11.77 4.68 8.69
C TYR A 201 -12.22 3.65 7.65
N PHE A 202 -11.42 2.62 7.41
CA PHE A 202 -11.81 1.47 6.59
C PHE A 202 -13.05 0.76 7.14
N PHE A 203 -13.14 0.58 8.46
CA PHE A 203 -14.31 -0.04 9.08
C PHE A 203 -15.58 0.79 8.88
N LYS A 204 -15.51 2.11 9.17
CA LYS A 204 -16.66 3.02 9.04
C LYS A 204 -17.18 3.13 7.62
N ASP A 205 -16.29 3.04 6.63
CA ASP A 205 -16.65 3.14 5.21
C ASP A 205 -17.08 1.77 4.62
N GLY A 206 -17.32 0.76 5.45
CA GLY A 206 -17.86 -0.55 5.03
C GLY A 206 -16.87 -1.41 4.25
N PHE A 207 -15.57 -1.15 4.38
CA PHE A 207 -14.54 -1.82 3.58
C PHE A 207 -14.47 -3.33 3.84
N VAL A 208 -14.79 -3.78 5.06
CA VAL A 208 -14.81 -5.21 5.41
C VAL A 208 -15.86 -5.97 4.60
N GLN A 209 -17.08 -5.42 4.53
CA GLN A 209 -18.20 -5.99 3.76
C GLN A 209 -17.86 -5.99 2.26
N ARG A 210 -17.22 -4.92 1.79
CA ARG A 210 -16.78 -4.80 0.40
C ARG A 210 -15.75 -5.88 0.02
N ILE A 211 -14.74 -6.11 0.86
CA ILE A 211 -13.75 -7.16 0.64
C ILE A 211 -14.40 -8.55 0.71
N ALA A 212 -15.35 -8.77 1.64
CA ALA A 212 -16.07 -10.04 1.74
C ALA A 212 -16.89 -10.34 0.48
N GLY A 213 -17.69 -9.38 0.00
CA GLY A 213 -18.46 -9.54 -1.25
C GLY A 213 -17.55 -9.78 -2.46
N PHE A 214 -16.47 -9.00 -2.59
CA PHE A 214 -15.47 -9.23 -3.64
C PHE A 214 -14.86 -10.64 -3.57
N TYR A 215 -14.56 -11.13 -2.36
CA TYR A 215 -14.02 -12.49 -2.18
C TYR A 215 -15.01 -13.56 -2.64
N GLU A 216 -16.28 -13.47 -2.23
CA GLU A 216 -17.31 -14.45 -2.59
C GLU A 216 -17.51 -14.55 -4.11
N GLU A 217 -17.58 -13.41 -4.79
CA GLU A 217 -17.80 -13.34 -6.22
C GLU A 217 -16.56 -13.80 -7.01
N MET A 218 -15.38 -13.30 -6.65
CA MET A 218 -14.18 -13.52 -7.45
C MET A 218 -13.54 -14.90 -7.26
N MET A 219 -13.61 -15.47 -6.06
CA MET A 219 -12.90 -16.73 -5.78
C MET A 219 -13.49 -17.90 -6.55
N THR A 220 -14.81 -17.93 -6.75
CA THR A 220 -15.46 -18.92 -7.61
C THR A 220 -14.92 -18.86 -9.03
N VAL A 221 -14.77 -17.67 -9.58
CA VAL A 221 -14.29 -17.44 -10.96
C VAL A 221 -12.84 -17.89 -11.10
N PHE A 222 -11.98 -17.52 -10.16
CA PHE A 222 -10.58 -17.95 -10.18
C PHE A 222 -10.43 -19.46 -9.98
N ASP A 223 -11.16 -20.07 -9.04
CA ASP A 223 -11.06 -21.52 -8.78
C ASP A 223 -11.53 -22.36 -9.97
N GLN A 224 -12.58 -21.93 -10.68
CA GLN A 224 -13.03 -22.57 -11.92
C GLN A 224 -11.94 -22.51 -13.00
N ARG A 225 -11.36 -21.33 -13.24
CA ARG A 225 -10.36 -21.11 -14.29
C ARG A 225 -8.99 -21.74 -13.99
N TYR A 226 -8.59 -21.81 -12.71
CA TYR A 226 -7.30 -22.38 -12.29
C TYR A 226 -7.37 -23.84 -11.80
N ARG A 227 -8.50 -24.54 -12.00
CA ARG A 227 -8.77 -25.89 -11.45
C ARG A 227 -7.68 -26.92 -11.73
N ARG A 228 -6.89 -26.76 -12.80
CA ARG A 228 -5.82 -27.69 -13.22
C ARG A 228 -4.40 -27.12 -13.07
N MET A 229 -4.24 -25.90 -12.59
CA MET A 229 -2.95 -25.19 -12.55
C MET A 229 -2.44 -25.08 -11.11
N LYS A 230 -1.25 -25.65 -10.80
CA LYS A 230 -0.75 -25.78 -9.42
C LYS A 230 -0.04 -24.51 -8.92
N THR A 231 0.74 -23.86 -9.79
CA THR A 231 1.54 -22.68 -9.43
C THR A 231 0.64 -21.47 -9.18
N GLU A 232 -0.30 -21.24 -10.08
CA GLU A 232 -1.26 -20.13 -10.08
C GLU A 232 -2.19 -20.23 -8.86
N ARG A 233 -2.58 -21.44 -8.47
CA ARG A 233 -3.30 -21.68 -7.20
C ARG A 233 -2.52 -21.25 -5.97
N THR A 234 -1.19 -21.32 -5.99
CA THR A 234 -0.37 -20.84 -4.86
C THR A 234 -0.47 -19.32 -4.75
N PHE A 235 -0.42 -18.60 -5.88
CA PHE A 235 -0.61 -17.14 -5.90
C PHE A 235 -2.03 -16.74 -5.53
N LEU A 236 -3.04 -17.43 -6.08
CA LEU A 236 -4.44 -17.21 -5.71
C LEU A 236 -4.68 -17.40 -4.22
N ASN A 237 -4.09 -18.43 -3.61
CA ASN A 237 -4.17 -18.64 -2.17
C ASN A 237 -3.55 -17.47 -1.39
N ARG A 238 -2.43 -16.89 -1.85
CA ARG A 238 -1.85 -15.69 -1.22
C ARG A 238 -2.82 -14.51 -1.27
N VAL A 239 -3.53 -14.31 -2.39
CA VAL A 239 -4.57 -13.28 -2.50
C VAL A 239 -5.72 -13.58 -1.53
N LYS A 240 -6.21 -14.82 -1.47
CA LYS A 240 -7.27 -15.26 -0.53
C LYS A 240 -6.90 -14.93 0.91
N PHE A 241 -5.72 -15.37 1.34
CA PHE A 241 -5.20 -15.07 2.68
C PHE A 241 -5.01 -13.57 2.89
N GLY A 242 -4.58 -12.85 1.85
CA GLY A 242 -4.41 -11.40 1.88
C GLY A 242 -5.71 -10.68 2.21
N LEU A 243 -6.78 -10.97 1.46
CA LEU A 243 -8.11 -10.39 1.66
C LEU A 243 -8.65 -10.67 3.07
N ILE A 244 -8.54 -11.92 3.54
CA ILE A 244 -8.98 -12.31 4.89
C ILE A 244 -8.17 -11.55 5.95
N LYS A 245 -6.85 -11.44 5.77
CA LYS A 245 -5.96 -10.76 6.72
C LYS A 245 -6.26 -9.27 6.82
N ILE A 246 -6.64 -8.61 5.72
CA ILE A 246 -7.11 -7.22 5.72
C ILE A 246 -8.35 -7.07 6.61
N CYS A 247 -9.39 -7.89 6.37
CA CYS A 247 -10.60 -7.86 7.19
C CYS A 247 -10.28 -8.09 8.67
N ARG A 248 -9.42 -9.06 8.96
CA ARG A 248 -8.98 -9.36 10.32
C ARG A 248 -8.26 -8.17 10.97
N PHE A 249 -7.30 -7.52 10.28
CA PHE A 249 -6.64 -6.33 10.85
C PHE A 249 -7.63 -5.22 11.20
N ILE A 250 -8.62 -5.00 10.35
CA ILE A 250 -9.62 -3.95 10.56
C ILE A 250 -10.51 -4.30 11.75
N ILE A 251 -11.05 -5.51 11.81
CA ILE A 251 -11.93 -5.98 12.90
C ILE A 251 -11.17 -6.06 14.23
N ASP A 252 -9.95 -6.62 14.23
CA ASP A 252 -9.15 -6.78 15.44
C ASP A 252 -8.83 -5.39 16.03
N ALA A 253 -8.34 -4.45 15.21
CA ALA A 253 -7.96 -3.12 15.66
C ALA A 253 -9.14 -2.25 16.10
N HIS A 254 -10.28 -2.33 15.41
CA HIS A 254 -11.41 -1.43 15.67
C HIS A 254 -12.45 -2.00 16.64
N CYS A 255 -12.64 -3.31 16.67
CA CYS A 255 -13.67 -3.96 17.48
C CYS A 255 -13.08 -4.72 18.68
N LEU A 256 -12.13 -5.62 18.44
CA LEU A 256 -11.68 -6.55 19.48
C LEU A 256 -10.72 -5.91 20.48
N VAL A 257 -9.71 -5.16 20.02
CA VAL A 257 -8.73 -4.51 20.90
C VAL A 257 -9.39 -3.54 21.89
N PRO A 258 -10.34 -2.67 21.48
CA PRO A 258 -11.07 -1.84 22.43
C PRO A 258 -11.85 -2.63 23.47
N LEU A 259 -12.50 -3.75 23.07
CA LEU A 259 -13.25 -4.60 24.00
C LEU A 259 -12.37 -5.33 25.02
N MET A 260 -11.14 -5.69 24.64
CA MET A 260 -10.18 -6.33 25.56
C MET A 260 -9.52 -5.35 26.53
N ASN A 261 -9.50 -4.05 26.18
CA ASN A 261 -8.84 -3.00 26.96
C ASN A 261 -9.81 -2.15 27.80
N GLY A 262 -11.12 -2.36 27.67
CA GLY A 262 -12.17 -1.70 28.45
C GLY A 262 -12.59 -2.55 29.64
#